data_AF-A0A9W6Z835-F1
#
_entry.id   AF-A0A9W6Z835-F1
#
_cell.length_a   1.000
_cell.length_b   1.000
_cell.length_c   1.000
_cell.angle_alpha   90.00
_cell.angle_beta   90.00
_cell.angle_gamma   90.00
#
_symmetry.space_group_name_H-M   'P 1'
#
loop_
_entity.id
_entity.type
_entity.pdbx_description
1 polymer ?
#
loop_
_entity_poly.entity_id
_entity_poly.type
_entity_poly.pdbx_seq_one_letter_code
_entity_poly.pdbx_strand_id
1 'polypeptide(L)'
;LLLPLAAAFAPTAFLRRHHTHTELDAVGIVFGTSTGSTEEVADFIAARINSVVGSGTCSDPICVDNVVGSLSSTFSKFDQVICGTPTWNTGADTERSGTAWDEVYYGEMGDLNLEGKPVAVFGLGDQESYGENYADASGELFDVLQKLGVKSFGQTTVDDSYVHEESKAQRGDKFVGLMCDQANQDDLTEERVEKWVGQLVEEGFFSGEGSSPPPVAATAAAAVEVEVSETPIVQVVKDSSKAPSSSVSYESTWKGYRNEEKGSTLWVNKDNQKESYTTQN
;
A
#
# COMPACT_ATOMS: atom_id res chain seq x y z
N LEU A 1 26.31 49.21 -48.97
CA LEU A 1 26.26 47.76 -48.71
C LEU A 1 27.18 47.47 -47.53
N LEU A 2 26.61 47.42 -46.32
CA LEU A 2 26.31 46.21 -45.53
C LEU A 2 27.53 45.69 -44.74
N LEU A 3 27.65 46.16 -43.49
CA LEU A 3 28.41 45.51 -42.41
C LEU A 3 27.55 44.37 -41.82
N PRO A 4 28.10 43.20 -41.47
CA PRO A 4 27.34 42.16 -40.80
C PRO A 4 27.29 42.39 -39.28
N LEU A 5 26.12 42.10 -38.72
CA LEU A 5 25.79 42.14 -37.30
C LEU A 5 26.38 40.88 -36.62
N ALA A 6 27.30 41.05 -35.67
CA ALA A 6 27.81 39.96 -34.85
C ALA A 6 26.80 39.67 -33.72
N ALA A 7 26.14 38.50 -33.77
CA ALA A 7 25.31 38.01 -32.68
C ALA A 7 26.19 37.35 -31.60
N ALA A 8 26.25 37.96 -30.43
CA ALA A 8 26.86 37.37 -29.25
C ALA A 8 25.88 36.37 -28.62
N PHE A 9 26.20 35.08 -28.68
CA PHE A 9 25.56 34.06 -27.85
C PHE A 9 26.22 34.05 -26.47
N ALA A 10 25.50 34.48 -25.45
CA ALA A 10 25.85 34.20 -24.06
C ALA A 10 25.41 32.76 -23.72
N PRO A 11 26.24 31.95 -23.05
CA PRO A 11 25.80 30.66 -22.55
C PRO A 11 24.82 30.88 -21.39
N THR A 12 23.60 30.39 -21.54
CA THR A 12 22.62 30.30 -20.44
C THR A 12 23.18 29.34 -19.40
N ALA A 13 23.73 29.87 -18.31
CA ALA A 13 24.11 29.07 -17.16
C ALA A 13 22.83 28.48 -16.55
N PHE A 14 22.63 27.18 -16.74
CA PHE A 14 21.63 26.43 -15.97
C PHE A 14 22.11 26.43 -14.52
N LEU A 15 21.52 27.28 -13.69
CA LEU A 15 21.74 27.25 -12.25
C LEU A 15 21.14 25.95 -11.72
N ARG A 16 21.99 24.93 -11.51
CA ARG A 16 21.63 23.74 -10.75
C ARG A 16 21.45 24.19 -9.30
N ARG A 17 20.20 24.33 -8.88
CA ARG A 17 19.86 24.63 -7.48
C ARG A 17 20.32 23.44 -6.64
N HIS A 18 21.38 23.60 -5.87
CA HIS A 18 21.68 22.69 -4.78
C HIS A 18 20.67 22.99 -3.68
N HIS A 19 19.66 22.13 -3.53
CA HIS A 19 18.81 22.12 -2.35
C HIS A 19 19.64 21.54 -1.20
N THR A 20 19.98 22.39 -0.23
CA THR A 20 20.42 21.93 1.08
C THR A 20 19.17 21.62 1.88
N HIS A 21 18.88 20.34 2.12
CA HIS A 21 17.78 19.93 3.00
C HIS A 21 18.04 20.48 4.41
N THR A 22 17.11 21.27 4.92
CA THR A 22 17.04 21.61 6.35
C THR A 22 16.19 20.54 7.03
N GLU A 23 16.34 20.31 8.35
CA GLU A 23 15.65 19.23 9.10
C GLU A 23 14.11 19.17 8.93
N LEU A 24 13.47 20.23 8.40
CA LEU A 24 12.04 20.28 8.13
C LEU A 24 11.66 19.68 6.77
N ASP A 25 12.56 19.62 5.79
CA ASP A 25 12.31 19.07 4.45
C ASP A 25 12.39 17.52 4.41
N ALA A 26 12.38 16.85 5.56
CA ALA A 26 12.64 15.42 5.66
C ALA A 26 11.37 14.58 5.52
N VAL A 27 11.51 13.43 4.85
CA VAL A 27 10.49 12.36 4.80
C VAL A 27 10.65 11.49 6.04
N GLY A 28 9.56 11.33 6.81
CA GLY A 28 9.52 10.42 7.94
C GLY A 28 8.85 9.10 7.56
N ILE A 29 9.46 7.97 7.93
CA ILE A 29 8.78 6.67 7.86
C ILE A 29 8.40 6.26 9.28
N VAL A 30 7.11 6.02 9.50
CA VAL A 30 6.60 5.48 10.77
C VAL A 30 5.90 4.16 10.50
N PHE A 31 6.30 3.10 11.20
CA PHE A 31 5.79 1.76 10.91
C PHE A 31 5.49 0.97 12.19
N GLY A 32 4.61 -0.02 12.10
CA GLY A 32 4.42 -1.02 13.16
C GLY A 32 5.08 -2.33 12.78
N THR A 33 5.62 -3.08 13.75
CA THR A 33 6.15 -4.41 13.48
C THR A 33 6.06 -5.29 14.73
N SER A 34 5.78 -6.58 14.54
CA SER A 34 5.81 -7.57 15.62
C SER A 34 6.99 -8.52 15.49
N THR A 35 7.42 -8.82 14.25
CA THR A 35 8.46 -9.82 13.93
C THR A 35 9.63 -9.28 13.11
N GLY A 36 9.64 -7.98 12.79
CA GLY A 36 10.73 -7.33 12.04
C GLY A 36 10.49 -7.19 10.53
N SER A 37 9.58 -7.95 9.92
CA SER A 37 9.37 -7.89 8.46
C SER A 37 8.95 -6.51 7.95
N THR A 38 8.11 -5.78 8.68
CA THR A 38 7.72 -4.41 8.29
C THR A 38 8.89 -3.42 8.41
N GLU A 39 9.77 -3.64 9.38
CA GLU A 39 10.99 -2.82 9.60
C GLU A 39 11.94 -2.99 8.42
N GLU A 40 12.17 -4.22 7.98
CA GLU A 40 13.00 -4.52 6.80
C GLU A 40 12.49 -3.83 5.54
N VAL A 41 11.17 -3.88 5.29
CA VAL A 41 10.57 -3.14 4.16
C VAL A 41 10.72 -1.62 4.34
N ALA A 42 10.57 -1.11 5.56
CA ALA A 42 10.77 0.31 5.86
C ALA A 42 12.22 0.76 5.56
N ASP A 43 13.21 -0.08 5.91
CA ASP A 43 14.63 0.16 5.62
C ASP A 43 14.91 0.16 4.11
N PHE A 44 14.32 -0.78 3.36
CA PHE A 44 14.43 -0.77 1.90
C PHE A 44 13.84 0.52 1.29
N ILE A 45 12.68 0.97 1.78
CA ILE A 45 12.06 2.22 1.33
C ILE A 45 12.97 3.41 1.65
N ALA A 46 13.46 3.53 2.89
CA ALA A 46 14.35 4.63 3.31
C ALA A 46 15.65 4.65 2.49
N ALA A 47 16.29 3.49 2.31
CA ALA A 47 17.50 3.35 1.52
C ALA A 47 17.26 3.76 0.06
N ARG A 48 16.13 3.34 -0.52
CA ARG A 48 15.79 3.66 -1.91
C ARG A 48 15.49 5.14 -2.11
N ILE A 49 14.74 5.77 -1.20
CA ILE A 49 14.47 7.21 -1.23
C ILE A 49 15.79 7.99 -1.15
N ASN A 50 16.65 7.64 -0.20
CA ASN A 50 17.96 8.30 -0.04
C ASN A 50 18.89 8.07 -1.25
N SER A 51 18.72 6.97 -1.99
CA SER A 51 19.47 6.69 -3.21
C SER A 51 18.97 7.48 -4.43
N VAL A 52 17.65 7.62 -4.60
CA VAL A 52 17.05 8.21 -5.81
C VAL A 52 16.83 9.71 -5.67
N VAL A 53 16.38 10.18 -4.51
CA VAL A 53 16.01 11.59 -4.28
C VAL A 53 17.20 12.39 -3.76
N GLY A 54 17.91 11.85 -2.79
CA GLY A 54 19.10 12.48 -2.21
C GLY A 54 19.44 11.91 -0.83
N SER A 55 20.73 11.81 -0.54
CA SER A 55 21.18 11.34 0.77
C SER A 55 20.72 12.32 1.86
N GLY A 56 20.02 11.79 2.87
CA GLY A 56 19.46 12.57 3.98
C GLY A 56 18.06 13.14 3.70
N THR A 57 17.44 12.79 2.57
CA THR A 57 16.02 13.14 2.31
C THR A 57 15.07 12.37 3.23
N CYS A 58 15.36 11.09 3.49
CA CYS A 58 14.56 10.25 4.38
C CYS A 58 15.31 10.02 5.68
N SER A 59 14.64 10.23 6.82
CA SER A 59 15.17 9.87 8.13
C SER A 59 15.18 8.35 8.33
N ASP A 60 15.86 7.90 9.38
CA ASP A 60 15.76 6.51 9.82
C ASP A 60 14.29 6.16 10.15
N PRO A 61 13.81 4.96 9.77
CA PRO A 61 12.45 4.53 10.10
C PRO A 61 12.19 4.50 11.61
N ILE A 62 10.98 4.90 12.01
CA ILE A 62 10.56 4.96 13.41
C ILE A 62 9.49 3.91 13.65
N CYS A 63 9.76 2.97 14.56
CA CYS A 63 8.75 2.03 15.02
C CYS A 63 7.73 2.75 15.91
N VAL A 64 6.44 2.65 15.58
CA VAL A 64 5.32 3.27 16.29
C VAL A 64 5.24 2.80 17.74
N ASP A 65 5.56 1.54 18.01
CA ASP A 65 5.62 0.95 19.35
C ASP A 65 6.72 1.58 20.23
N ASN A 66 7.72 2.22 19.61
CA ASN A 66 8.84 2.86 20.29
C ASN A 66 8.71 4.40 20.35
N VAL A 67 7.59 4.96 19.88
CA VAL A 67 7.39 6.42 19.91
C VAL A 67 7.27 6.90 21.36
N VAL A 68 8.20 7.77 21.76
CA VAL A 68 8.15 8.44 23.06
C VAL A 68 7.44 9.79 22.91
N GLY A 69 6.31 9.97 23.57
CA GLY A 69 5.46 11.16 23.45
C GLY A 69 4.20 10.86 22.63
N SER A 70 3.71 11.85 21.86
CA SER A 70 2.56 11.64 20.98
C SER A 70 2.99 11.44 19.53
N LEU A 71 2.24 10.64 18.79
CA LEU A 71 2.46 10.45 17.35
C LEU A 71 2.40 11.78 16.57
N SER A 72 1.56 12.71 17.02
CA SER A 72 1.45 14.07 16.50
C SER A 72 2.79 14.82 16.51
N SER A 73 3.52 14.71 17.62
CA SER A 73 4.83 15.36 17.77
C SER A 73 5.89 14.75 16.85
N THR A 74 5.76 13.46 16.51
CA THR A 74 6.62 12.79 15.53
C THR A 74 6.30 13.26 14.12
N PHE A 75 5.03 13.24 13.72
CA PHE A 75 4.60 13.68 12.37
C PHE A 75 4.88 15.15 12.08
N SER A 76 4.86 16.01 13.11
CA SER A 76 5.17 17.44 12.97
C SER A 76 6.63 17.72 12.62
N LYS A 77 7.53 16.76 12.75
CA LYS A 77 8.96 16.90 12.40
C LYS A 77 9.24 16.70 10.91
N PHE A 78 8.27 16.19 10.16
CA PHE A 78 8.44 15.78 8.76
C PHE A 78 7.45 16.51 7.88
N ASP A 79 7.87 16.94 6.70
CA ASP A 79 6.96 17.53 5.71
C ASP A 79 6.06 16.46 5.10
N GLN A 80 6.64 15.29 4.80
CA GLN A 80 5.92 14.13 4.28
C GLN A 80 6.11 12.91 5.17
N VAL A 81 5.08 12.06 5.22
CA VAL A 81 5.11 10.86 6.07
C VAL A 81 4.74 9.63 5.26
N ILE A 82 5.47 8.54 5.47
CA ILE A 82 5.14 7.22 4.97
C ILE A 82 4.76 6.35 6.16
N CYS A 83 3.55 5.77 6.14
CA CYS A 83 3.04 4.94 7.23
C CYS A 83 3.03 3.46 6.82
N GLY A 84 3.62 2.60 7.66
CA GLY A 84 3.72 1.15 7.44
C GLY A 84 2.97 0.33 8.47
N THR A 85 2.23 -0.70 8.05
CA THR A 85 1.55 -1.59 9.01
C THR A 85 1.48 -3.05 8.52
N PRO A 86 1.72 -4.05 9.39
CA PRO A 86 1.45 -5.45 9.09
C PRO A 86 -0.04 -5.76 9.33
N THR A 87 -0.50 -6.90 8.84
CA THR A 87 -1.79 -7.49 9.22
C THR A 87 -1.56 -8.81 9.95
N TRP A 88 -2.10 -8.92 11.16
CA TRP A 88 -1.97 -10.10 12.04
C TRP A 88 -3.31 -10.71 12.43
N ASN A 89 -4.19 -9.94 13.08
CA ASN A 89 -5.47 -10.44 13.60
C ASN A 89 -6.51 -10.59 12.47
N THR A 90 -6.18 -11.40 11.47
CA THR A 90 -6.99 -11.69 10.30
C THR A 90 -8.38 -12.20 10.70
N GLY A 91 -9.42 -11.58 10.13
CA GLY A 91 -10.83 -11.90 10.42
C GLY A 91 -11.39 -11.25 11.68
N ALA A 92 -10.59 -10.56 12.50
CA ALA A 92 -11.09 -9.79 13.64
C ALA A 92 -11.82 -8.52 13.15
N ASP A 93 -12.81 -7.99 13.87
CA ASP A 93 -13.49 -6.75 13.45
C ASP A 93 -12.62 -5.50 13.61
N THR A 94 -11.71 -5.51 14.59
CA THR A 94 -10.82 -4.40 14.97
C THR A 94 -9.42 -4.92 15.31
N GLU A 95 -8.48 -4.01 15.52
CA GLU A 95 -7.12 -4.30 16.02
C GLU A 95 -6.32 -5.27 15.14
N ARG A 96 -6.30 -5.02 13.82
CA ARG A 96 -5.70 -5.93 12.84
C ARG A 96 -4.17 -5.82 12.77
N SER A 97 -3.54 -4.73 13.25
CA SER A 97 -2.09 -4.57 13.09
C SER A 97 -1.29 -5.39 14.09
N GLY A 98 -1.81 -5.64 15.29
CA GLY A 98 -1.06 -6.26 16.38
C GLY A 98 0.10 -5.39 16.89
N THR A 99 -0.01 -4.07 16.71
CA THR A 99 1.00 -3.07 17.08
C THR A 99 0.33 -1.84 17.70
N ALA A 100 1.11 -0.87 18.18
CA ALA A 100 0.58 0.38 18.73
C ALA A 100 -0.26 1.19 17.72
N TRP A 101 -0.24 0.86 16.44
CA TRP A 101 -1.19 1.42 15.47
C TRP A 101 -2.64 1.16 15.87
N ASP A 102 -2.94 -0.01 16.45
CA ASP A 102 -4.29 -0.35 16.89
C ASP A 102 -4.77 0.63 17.98
N GLU A 103 -3.94 0.96 18.97
CA GLU A 103 -4.25 1.97 19.98
C GLU A 103 -4.40 3.36 19.36
N VAL A 104 -3.55 3.70 18.39
CA VAL A 104 -3.60 4.97 17.68
C VAL A 104 -4.92 5.10 16.90
N TYR A 105 -5.38 4.05 16.19
CA TYR A 105 -6.64 4.06 15.43
C TYR A 105 -7.86 4.45 16.26
N TYR A 106 -7.93 3.97 17.50
CA TYR A 106 -9.11 4.09 18.36
C TYR A 106 -8.96 5.13 19.50
N GLY A 107 -7.76 5.64 19.75
CA GLY A 107 -7.46 6.56 20.85
C GLY A 107 -6.92 7.92 20.39
N GLU A 108 -5.71 7.95 19.82
CA GLU A 108 -4.94 9.18 19.64
C GLU A 108 -5.24 9.96 18.35
N MET A 109 -5.89 9.33 17.36
CA MET A 109 -6.12 9.96 16.05
C MET A 109 -7.06 11.16 16.11
N GLY A 110 -7.93 11.26 17.12
CA GLY A 110 -8.88 12.38 17.25
C GLY A 110 -8.21 13.75 17.39
N ASP A 111 -6.97 13.78 17.87
CA ASP A 111 -6.21 15.02 18.13
C ASP A 111 -5.15 15.31 17.05
N LEU A 112 -5.03 14.46 16.03
CA LEU A 112 -4.09 14.65 14.92
C LEU A 112 -4.67 15.62 13.89
N ASN A 113 -3.96 16.70 13.59
CA ASN A 113 -4.24 17.53 12.42
C ASN A 113 -3.16 17.27 11.35
N LEU A 114 -3.53 16.54 10.30
CA LEU A 114 -2.66 16.25 9.16
C LEU A 114 -3.25 16.81 7.84
N GLU A 115 -4.11 17.83 7.96
CA GLU A 115 -4.78 18.42 6.80
C GLU A 115 -3.76 18.89 5.75
N GLY A 116 -3.91 18.40 4.51
CA GLY A 116 -3.05 18.71 3.38
C GLY A 116 -1.66 18.05 3.41
N LYS A 117 -1.27 17.38 4.50
CA LYS A 117 0.05 16.74 4.62
C LYS A 117 0.18 15.60 3.60
N PRO A 118 1.27 15.54 2.80
CA PRO A 118 1.52 14.40 1.92
C PRO A 118 1.77 13.13 2.73
N VAL A 119 0.97 12.09 2.46
CA VAL A 119 1.10 10.79 3.10
C VAL A 119 1.06 9.66 2.07
N ALA A 120 1.92 8.66 2.25
CA ALA A 120 1.86 7.39 1.51
C ALA A 120 1.78 6.21 2.50
N VAL A 121 1.21 5.09 2.06
CA VAL A 121 1.04 3.89 2.91
C VAL A 121 1.80 2.72 2.29
N PHE A 122 2.43 1.90 3.13
CA PHE A 122 2.85 0.55 2.76
C PHE A 122 2.34 -0.48 3.76
N GLY A 123 2.22 -1.70 3.30
CA GLY A 123 1.50 -2.76 4.00
C GLY A 123 2.16 -4.10 3.84
N LEU A 124 2.11 -4.92 4.89
CA LEU A 124 2.48 -6.32 4.81
C LEU A 124 1.26 -7.21 5.09
N GLY A 125 1.11 -8.23 4.27
CA GLY A 125 0.14 -9.31 4.48
C GLY A 125 0.73 -10.64 4.01
N ASP A 126 0.01 -11.72 4.28
CA ASP A 126 0.33 -13.06 3.81
C ASP A 126 -0.87 -13.55 2.99
N GLN A 127 -0.71 -13.49 1.66
CA GLN A 127 -1.80 -13.76 0.72
C GLN A 127 -2.15 -15.25 0.62
N GLU A 128 -1.19 -16.15 0.89
CA GLU A 128 -1.43 -17.59 0.82
C GLU A 128 -2.19 -18.11 2.04
N SER A 129 -1.84 -17.63 3.23
CA SER A 129 -2.50 -18.05 4.47
C SER A 129 -3.78 -17.29 4.74
N TYR A 130 -3.83 -16.00 4.34
CA TYR A 130 -4.87 -15.04 4.70
C TYR A 130 -5.41 -14.27 3.49
N GLY A 131 -5.64 -14.97 2.38
CA GLY A 131 -6.14 -14.38 1.14
C GLY A 131 -7.49 -13.66 1.25
N GLU A 132 -8.35 -14.00 2.22
CA GLU A 132 -9.62 -13.29 2.49
C GLU A 132 -9.43 -11.95 3.24
N ASN A 133 -8.22 -11.66 3.74
CA ASN A 133 -7.92 -10.46 4.53
C ASN A 133 -6.53 -9.91 4.22
N TYR A 134 -6.09 -10.04 2.96
CA TYR A 134 -4.73 -9.70 2.59
C TYR A 134 -4.45 -8.21 2.84
N ALA A 135 -3.50 -7.93 3.73
CA ALA A 135 -3.07 -6.58 4.11
C ALA A 135 -4.22 -5.65 4.60
N ASP A 136 -5.26 -6.19 5.23
CA ASP A 136 -6.44 -5.43 5.67
C ASP A 136 -6.11 -4.20 6.55
N ALA A 137 -5.12 -4.34 7.44
CA ALA A 137 -4.74 -3.26 8.35
C ALA A 137 -4.22 -2.02 7.59
N SER A 138 -3.64 -2.20 6.40
CA SER A 138 -3.17 -1.09 5.56
C SER A 138 -4.33 -0.29 4.98
N GLY A 139 -5.44 -0.96 4.68
CA GLY A 139 -6.69 -0.30 4.30
C GLY A 139 -7.27 0.55 5.44
N GLU A 140 -7.26 0.01 6.66
CA GLU A 140 -7.75 0.71 7.85
C GLU A 140 -6.88 1.93 8.18
N LEU A 141 -5.56 1.76 8.16
CA LEU A 141 -4.60 2.85 8.31
C LEU A 141 -4.88 3.96 7.29
N PHE A 142 -5.06 3.60 6.02
CA PHE A 142 -5.36 4.55 4.96
C PHE A 142 -6.68 5.30 5.21
N ASP A 143 -7.76 4.58 5.54
CA ASP A 143 -9.07 5.19 5.78
C ASP A 143 -9.05 6.16 6.97
N VAL A 144 -8.27 5.85 8.01
CA VAL A 144 -8.10 6.76 9.16
C VAL A 144 -7.30 8.00 8.74
N LEU A 145 -6.18 7.84 8.04
CA LEU A 145 -5.38 8.97 7.54
C LEU A 145 -6.21 9.89 6.64
N GLN A 146 -7.07 9.32 5.78
CA GLN A 146 -7.96 10.11 4.92
C GLN A 146 -8.96 10.95 5.70
N LYS A 147 -9.48 10.46 6.83
CA LYS A 147 -10.37 11.25 7.71
C LYS A 147 -9.65 12.45 8.34
N LEU A 148 -8.32 12.42 8.43
CA LEU A 148 -7.48 13.52 8.91
C LEU A 148 -7.15 14.55 7.83
N GLY A 149 -7.69 14.39 6.62
CA GLY A 149 -7.52 15.36 5.53
C GLY A 149 -6.15 15.32 4.85
N VAL A 150 -5.42 14.21 4.95
CA VAL A 150 -4.12 14.05 4.28
C VAL A 150 -4.26 14.12 2.77
N LYS A 151 -3.16 14.45 2.09
CA LYS A 151 -3.03 14.25 0.64
C LYS A 151 -2.36 12.91 0.39
N SER A 152 -3.12 11.90 -0.05
CA SER A 152 -2.59 10.57 -0.32
C SER A 152 -1.77 10.48 -1.61
N PHE A 153 -0.73 9.66 -1.57
CA PHE A 153 0.14 9.30 -2.70
C PHE A 153 0.44 7.79 -2.70
N GLY A 154 0.94 7.27 -3.82
CA GLY A 154 1.54 5.94 -3.91
C GLY A 154 0.55 4.79 -4.06
N GLN A 155 -0.63 5.01 -4.64
CA GLN A 155 -1.55 3.90 -4.93
C GLN A 155 -0.96 2.99 -6.02
N THR A 156 -0.81 1.70 -5.75
CA THR A 156 -0.23 0.74 -6.70
C THR A 156 -1.30 -0.04 -7.43
N THR A 157 -1.03 -0.51 -8.65
CA THR A 157 -1.97 -1.36 -9.40
C THR A 157 -1.90 -2.78 -8.86
N VAL A 158 -3.05 -3.44 -8.73
CA VAL A 158 -3.11 -4.88 -8.43
C VAL A 158 -2.87 -5.65 -9.72
N ASP A 159 -1.72 -6.30 -9.83
CA ASP A 159 -1.37 -7.15 -10.97
C ASP A 159 -1.46 -8.65 -10.63
N ASP A 160 -1.23 -9.50 -11.62
CA ASP A 160 -1.34 -10.95 -11.51
C ASP A 160 -0.33 -11.61 -10.53
N SER A 161 0.63 -10.83 -9.99
CA SER A 161 1.51 -11.33 -8.92
C SER A 161 0.81 -11.41 -7.57
N TYR A 162 -0.27 -10.67 -7.34
CA TYR A 162 -1.06 -10.74 -6.11
C TYR A 162 -2.19 -11.76 -6.25
N VAL A 163 -2.14 -12.82 -5.46
CA VAL A 163 -3.10 -13.92 -5.45
C VAL A 163 -3.82 -13.96 -4.10
N HIS A 164 -4.84 -13.12 -3.97
CA HIS A 164 -5.75 -13.07 -2.82
C HIS A 164 -7.22 -13.16 -3.25
N GLU A 165 -8.12 -13.27 -2.27
CA GLU A 165 -9.57 -13.30 -2.44
C GLU A 165 -10.19 -11.95 -2.12
N GLU A 166 -9.83 -11.38 -0.96
CA GLU A 166 -10.32 -10.09 -0.48
C GLU A 166 -9.20 -9.31 0.23
N SER A 167 -9.32 -7.98 0.18
CA SER A 167 -8.38 -7.06 0.81
C SER A 167 -9.04 -5.71 1.05
N LYS A 168 -9.08 -5.26 2.30
CA LYS A 168 -9.45 -3.87 2.63
C LYS A 168 -8.39 -2.87 2.17
N ALA A 169 -7.21 -3.27 1.74
CA ALA A 169 -6.25 -2.37 1.11
C ALA A 169 -6.55 -2.14 -0.38
N GLN A 170 -7.41 -2.95 -1.00
CA GLN A 170 -7.78 -2.81 -2.41
C GLN A 170 -9.01 -1.89 -2.62
N ARG A 171 -8.93 -1.01 -3.62
CA ARG A 171 -9.98 -0.09 -4.05
C ARG A 171 -10.07 -0.16 -5.58
N GLY A 172 -10.97 -1.00 -6.09
CA GLY A 172 -11.05 -1.29 -7.52
C GLY A 172 -9.82 -2.06 -8.01
N ASP A 173 -9.09 -1.50 -8.97
CA ASP A 173 -7.89 -2.09 -9.57
C ASP A 173 -6.58 -1.67 -8.89
N LYS A 174 -6.65 -0.95 -7.77
CA LYS A 174 -5.48 -0.42 -7.05
C LYS A 174 -5.47 -0.81 -5.59
N PHE A 175 -4.28 -0.97 -5.02
CA PHE A 175 -4.07 -0.88 -3.59
C PHE A 175 -3.93 0.59 -3.16
N VAL A 176 -4.29 0.87 -1.92
CA VAL A 176 -4.14 2.19 -1.28
C VAL A 176 -2.69 2.65 -1.11
N GLY A 177 -1.73 1.75 -1.35
CA GLY A 177 -0.31 1.94 -1.10
C GLY A 177 0.53 0.81 -1.71
N LEU A 178 1.77 0.65 -1.25
CA LEU A 178 2.63 -0.49 -1.58
C LEU A 178 2.28 -1.70 -0.69
N MET A 179 1.79 -2.79 -1.28
CA MET A 179 1.58 -4.06 -0.55
C MET A 179 2.74 -5.03 -0.79
N CYS A 180 3.31 -5.56 0.28
CA CYS A 180 4.37 -6.55 0.28
C CYS A 180 3.91 -7.83 0.99
N ASP A 181 4.60 -8.93 0.71
CA ASP A 181 4.35 -10.22 1.35
C ASP A 181 5.70 -10.90 1.60
N GLN A 182 6.19 -10.77 2.83
CA GLN A 182 7.47 -11.33 3.24
C GLN A 182 7.40 -12.84 3.56
N ALA A 183 6.20 -13.42 3.60
CA ALA A 183 6.03 -14.84 3.85
C ALA A 183 6.14 -15.66 2.56
N ASN A 184 5.61 -15.10 1.46
CA ASN A 184 5.43 -15.83 0.19
C ASN A 184 6.17 -15.20 -0.99
N GLN A 185 6.50 -13.91 -0.93
CA GLN A 185 7.02 -13.11 -2.05
C GLN A 185 8.12 -12.13 -1.61
N ASP A 186 8.98 -12.56 -0.68
CA ASP A 186 10.08 -11.76 -0.16
C ASP A 186 11.01 -11.29 -1.29
N ASP A 187 11.28 -12.17 -2.25
CA ASP A 187 12.06 -11.93 -3.48
C ASP A 187 11.54 -10.79 -4.37
N LEU A 188 10.24 -10.47 -4.31
CA LEU A 188 9.65 -9.37 -5.08
C LEU A 188 9.71 -8.02 -4.35
N THR A 189 10.09 -8.00 -3.07
CA THR A 189 10.00 -6.80 -2.23
C THR A 189 10.87 -5.67 -2.74
N GLU A 190 12.16 -5.92 -2.98
CA GLU A 190 13.09 -4.86 -3.42
C GLU A 190 12.65 -4.24 -4.75
N GLU A 191 12.18 -5.06 -5.70
CA GLU A 191 11.68 -4.59 -7.00
C GLU A 191 10.41 -3.74 -6.83
N ARG A 192 9.47 -4.18 -5.98
CA ARG A 192 8.25 -3.43 -5.68
C ARG A 192 8.56 -2.08 -5.02
N VAL A 193 9.49 -2.06 -4.06
CA VAL A 193 9.96 -0.83 -3.41
C VAL A 193 10.62 0.11 -4.43
N GLU A 194 11.48 -0.41 -5.31
CA GLU A 194 12.13 0.39 -6.35
C GLU A 194 11.12 1.08 -7.27
N LYS A 195 10.14 0.33 -7.78
CA LYS A 195 9.08 0.87 -8.64
C LYS A 195 8.23 1.89 -7.90
N TRP A 196 7.84 1.57 -6.67
CA TRP A 196 6.97 2.42 -5.87
C TRP A 196 7.61 3.75 -5.50
N VAL A 197 8.88 3.74 -5.08
CA VAL A 197 9.62 4.99 -4.81
C VAL A 197 9.76 5.82 -6.08
N GLY A 198 10.01 5.17 -7.23
CA GLY A 198 9.99 5.86 -8.54
C GLY A 198 8.66 6.54 -8.83
N GLN A 199 7.55 5.83 -8.61
CA GLN A 199 6.20 6.37 -8.74
C GLN A 199 5.98 7.58 -7.81
N LEU A 200 6.38 7.51 -6.54
CA LEU A 200 6.26 8.64 -5.60
C LEU A 200 7.00 9.90 -6.07
N VAL A 201 8.15 9.73 -6.74
CA VAL A 201 8.87 10.86 -7.37
C VAL A 201 8.03 11.47 -8.49
N GLU A 202 7.48 10.65 -9.37
CA GLU A 202 6.66 11.11 -10.51
C GLU A 202 5.36 11.79 -10.06
N GLU A 203 4.75 11.29 -8.98
CA GLU A 203 3.55 11.89 -8.38
C GLU A 203 3.85 13.21 -7.64
N GLY A 204 5.12 13.54 -7.42
CA GLY A 204 5.54 14.76 -6.76
C GLY A 204 5.46 14.70 -5.23
N PHE A 205 5.46 13.51 -4.64
CA PHE A 205 5.43 13.33 -3.18
C PHE A 205 6.55 14.11 -2.48
N PHE A 206 7.76 14.13 -3.06
CA PHE A 206 8.95 14.78 -2.49
C PHE A 206 9.10 16.27 -2.86
N SER A 207 8.11 16.91 -3.50
CA SER A 207 8.30 18.25 -4.10
C SER A 207 8.07 19.44 -3.14
N GLY A 208 7.80 19.22 -1.86
CA GLY A 208 7.67 20.29 -0.85
C GLY A 208 6.49 21.27 -1.02
N GLU A 209 5.70 21.17 -2.09
CA GLU A 209 4.53 22.04 -2.34
C GLU A 209 3.27 21.57 -1.58
N GLY A 210 3.38 21.45 -0.26
CA GLY A 210 2.31 21.03 0.65
C GLY A 210 1.42 22.16 1.19
N SER A 211 1.41 23.37 0.62
CA SER A 211 0.61 24.49 1.17
C SER A 211 -0.15 25.39 0.20
N SER A 212 -0.36 24.99 -1.07
CA SER A 212 -1.25 25.75 -1.97
C SER A 212 -2.43 24.91 -2.46
N PRO A 213 -3.68 25.37 -2.29
CA PRO A 213 -4.85 24.64 -2.73
C PRO A 213 -4.91 24.60 -4.27
N PRO A 214 -5.29 23.46 -4.87
CA PRO A 214 -5.47 23.40 -6.32
C PRO A 214 -6.67 24.28 -6.74
N PRO A 215 -6.65 24.84 -7.97
CA PRO A 215 -7.77 25.62 -8.47
C PRO A 215 -9.01 24.72 -8.56
N VAL A 216 -10.07 25.19 -7.92
CA VAL A 216 -11.36 24.51 -7.78
C VAL A 216 -11.96 24.21 -9.15
N ALA A 217 -11.87 22.97 -9.60
CA ALA A 217 -12.72 22.43 -10.66
C ALA A 217 -13.91 21.73 -9.98
N ALA A 218 -14.95 22.51 -9.73
CA ALA A 218 -16.22 22.02 -9.24
C ALA A 218 -16.82 21.03 -10.25
N THR A 219 -17.03 19.79 -9.84
CA THR A 219 -18.05 18.93 -10.46
C THR A 219 -18.97 18.43 -9.35
N ALA A 220 -20.25 18.72 -9.55
CA ALA A 220 -21.32 18.64 -8.57
C ALA A 220 -21.62 17.21 -8.12
N ALA A 221 -21.97 17.11 -6.83
CA ALA A 221 -22.63 15.97 -6.23
C ALA A 221 -23.94 15.65 -6.99
N ALA A 222 -24.11 14.38 -7.36
CA ALA A 222 -25.41 13.81 -7.67
C ALA A 222 -25.64 12.66 -6.68
N ALA A 223 -26.52 12.91 -5.72
CA ALA A 223 -27.09 11.89 -4.86
C ALA A 223 -27.91 10.92 -5.72
N VAL A 224 -27.68 9.62 -5.53
CA VAL A 224 -28.57 8.57 -6.02
C VAL A 224 -28.90 7.69 -4.81
N GLU A 225 -30.10 7.89 -4.28
CA GLU A 225 -30.78 6.89 -3.45
C GLU A 225 -31.25 5.76 -4.38
N VAL A 226 -30.91 4.51 -4.08
CA VAL A 226 -31.67 3.35 -4.57
C VAL A 226 -31.78 2.29 -3.47
N GLU A 227 -33.02 1.83 -3.37
CA GLU A 227 -33.68 0.90 -2.46
C GLU A 227 -32.99 -0.43 -2.17
N VAL A 228 -33.26 -0.91 -0.95
CA VAL A 228 -33.05 -2.26 -0.44
C VAL A 228 -33.88 -3.26 -1.25
N SER A 229 -33.26 -4.31 -1.79
CA SER A 229 -33.97 -5.51 -2.19
C SER A 229 -33.28 -6.76 -1.64
N GLU A 230 -34.05 -7.55 -0.91
CA GLU A 230 -33.65 -8.79 -0.26
C GLU A 230 -33.57 -9.94 -1.28
N THR A 231 -32.40 -10.59 -1.34
CA THR A 231 -32.05 -12.02 -1.61
C THR A 231 -32.83 -12.88 -2.65
N PRO A 232 -32.16 -13.88 -3.26
CA PRO A 232 -32.14 -15.19 -2.60
C PRO A 232 -30.77 -15.88 -2.60
N ILE A 233 -30.56 -16.58 -1.50
CA ILE A 233 -29.57 -17.61 -1.20
C ILE A 233 -29.40 -18.59 -2.38
N VAL A 234 -28.17 -18.78 -2.88
CA VAL A 234 -27.84 -19.94 -3.71
C VAL A 234 -27.30 -21.05 -2.83
N GLN A 235 -28.03 -22.17 -2.87
CA GLN A 235 -27.84 -23.33 -2.04
C GLN A 235 -26.58 -24.12 -2.40
N VAL A 236 -25.92 -24.56 -1.33
CA VAL A 236 -24.96 -25.65 -1.25
C VAL A 236 -25.43 -26.87 -2.06
N VAL A 237 -24.62 -27.32 -3.02
CA VAL A 237 -24.76 -28.67 -3.60
C VAL A 237 -23.85 -29.61 -2.81
N LYS A 238 -24.46 -30.37 -1.89
CA LYS A 238 -23.90 -31.63 -1.39
C LYS A 238 -24.34 -32.74 -2.35
N ASP A 239 -23.42 -33.27 -3.16
CA ASP A 239 -23.40 -34.70 -3.45
C ASP A 239 -21.98 -35.17 -3.76
N SER A 240 -21.41 -35.84 -2.78
CA SER A 240 -20.16 -36.58 -2.81
C SER A 240 -20.42 -37.99 -3.33
N SER A 241 -20.42 -38.21 -4.65
CA SER A 241 -20.39 -39.58 -5.20
C SER A 241 -20.04 -39.65 -6.70
N LYS A 242 -18.73 -39.61 -7.04
CA LYS A 242 -18.03 -40.24 -8.20
C LYS A 242 -16.74 -39.44 -8.53
N ALA A 243 -15.60 -39.70 -7.85
CA ALA A 243 -14.48 -40.59 -8.27
C ALA A 243 -13.36 -39.84 -9.02
N PRO A 244 -12.09 -40.33 -9.15
CA PRO A 244 -11.34 -41.34 -8.39
C PRO A 244 -9.92 -40.90 -7.95
N SER A 245 -9.26 -41.81 -7.22
CA SER A 245 -7.81 -41.89 -6.97
C SER A 245 -6.97 -41.85 -8.26
N SER A 246 -5.85 -41.11 -8.20
CA SER A 246 -4.72 -41.04 -9.13
C SER A 246 -4.90 -40.34 -10.50
N SER A 247 -3.94 -39.45 -10.77
CA SER A 247 -3.58 -38.80 -12.05
C SER A 247 -4.39 -37.58 -12.52
N VAL A 248 -3.60 -36.58 -12.91
CA VAL A 248 -3.91 -35.26 -13.49
C VAL A 248 -4.89 -35.35 -14.65
N SER A 249 -6.01 -34.61 -14.59
CA SER A 249 -6.47 -33.66 -15.63
C SER A 249 -7.89 -33.17 -15.33
N TYR A 250 -8.02 -31.91 -14.93
CA TYR A 250 -9.28 -31.18 -14.98
C TYR A 250 -9.16 -30.14 -16.11
N GLU A 251 -9.30 -30.61 -17.35
CA GLU A 251 -9.26 -29.84 -18.61
C GLU A 251 -7.99 -28.99 -18.86
N SER A 252 -7.56 -28.85 -20.12
CA SER A 252 -6.26 -28.24 -20.50
C SER A 252 -6.10 -26.73 -20.18
N THR A 253 -7.02 -26.14 -19.44
CA THR A 253 -7.11 -24.70 -19.17
C THR A 253 -7.02 -24.33 -17.69
N TRP A 254 -7.04 -25.30 -16.77
CA TRP A 254 -6.97 -25.05 -15.34
C TRP A 254 -5.58 -25.34 -14.76
N LYS A 255 -5.09 -24.44 -13.90
CA LYS A 255 -3.86 -24.59 -13.13
C LYS A 255 -4.21 -24.82 -11.66
N GLY A 256 -3.73 -25.93 -11.10
CA GLY A 256 -3.98 -26.31 -9.71
C GLY A 256 -2.86 -25.86 -8.77
N TYR A 257 -3.24 -25.33 -7.62
CA TYR A 257 -2.37 -24.91 -6.52
C TYR A 257 -2.77 -25.71 -5.28
N ARG A 258 -1.88 -26.59 -4.80
CA ARG A 258 -2.17 -27.52 -3.70
C ARG A 258 -1.54 -27.02 -2.42
N ASN A 259 -2.35 -26.88 -1.37
CA ASN A 259 -1.89 -26.68 -0.01
C ASN A 259 -1.81 -28.06 0.68
N GLU A 260 -0.60 -28.54 0.96
CA GLU A 260 -0.38 -29.87 1.55
C GLU A 260 -0.82 -29.96 3.02
N GLU A 261 -0.76 -28.85 3.76
CA GLU A 261 -1.13 -28.81 5.19
C GLU A 261 -2.64 -28.90 5.41
N LYS A 262 -3.43 -28.24 4.55
CA LYS A 262 -4.90 -28.19 4.64
C LYS A 262 -5.59 -29.24 3.76
N GLY A 263 -4.83 -29.99 2.95
CA GLY A 263 -5.40 -30.96 2.02
C GLY A 263 -6.36 -30.34 1.01
N SER A 264 -6.15 -29.07 0.65
CA SER A 264 -6.98 -28.30 -0.27
C SER A 264 -6.24 -28.03 -1.59
N THR A 265 -7.00 -27.81 -2.66
CA THR A 265 -6.48 -27.47 -3.98
C THR A 265 -7.35 -26.39 -4.61
N LEU A 266 -6.74 -25.27 -4.99
CA LEU A 266 -7.36 -24.19 -5.74
C LEU A 266 -7.06 -24.37 -7.24
N TRP A 267 -8.08 -24.32 -8.07
CA TRP A 267 -7.97 -24.36 -9.52
C TRP A 267 -8.28 -22.99 -10.09
N VAL A 268 -7.41 -22.50 -10.98
CA VAL A 268 -7.58 -21.22 -11.66
C VAL A 268 -7.55 -21.44 -13.17
N ASN A 269 -8.52 -20.90 -13.90
CA ASN A 269 -8.54 -20.96 -15.37
C ASN A 269 -7.99 -19.69 -16.04
N LYS A 270 -7.88 -19.72 -17.37
CA LYS A 270 -7.37 -18.60 -18.19
C LYS A 270 -8.27 -17.36 -18.17
N ASP A 271 -9.54 -17.51 -17.78
CA ASP A 271 -10.51 -16.44 -17.63
C ASP A 271 -10.60 -15.95 -16.16
N ASN A 272 -9.62 -16.34 -15.33
CA ASN A 272 -9.49 -16.03 -13.91
C ASN A 272 -10.67 -16.51 -13.03
N GLN A 273 -11.41 -17.51 -13.49
CA GLN A 273 -12.39 -18.20 -12.65
C GLN A 273 -11.67 -19.13 -11.70
N LYS A 274 -12.12 -19.17 -10.44
CA LYS A 274 -11.51 -19.89 -9.34
C LYS A 274 -12.47 -20.97 -8.82
N GLU A 275 -11.98 -22.19 -8.63
CA GLU A 275 -12.69 -23.28 -7.97
C GLU A 275 -11.82 -23.92 -6.89
N SER A 276 -12.33 -24.06 -5.67
CA SER A 276 -11.60 -24.67 -4.55
C SER A 276 -12.18 -26.03 -4.17
N TYR A 277 -11.30 -26.98 -3.89
CA TYR A 277 -11.64 -28.30 -3.41
C TYR A 277 -10.89 -28.58 -2.11
N THR A 278 -11.63 -28.93 -1.06
CA THR A 278 -11.05 -29.33 0.22
C THR A 278 -11.48 -30.75 0.53
N THR A 279 -10.50 -31.63 0.73
CA THR A 279 -10.76 -32.99 1.17
C THR A 279 -11.09 -32.95 2.66
N GLN A 280 -12.37 -33.12 3.03
CA GLN A 280 -12.72 -33.35 4.44
C GLN A 280 -12.23 -34.75 4.83
N ASN A 281 -11.23 -34.80 5.72
CA ASN A 281 -10.85 -36.03 6.44
C ASN A 281 -11.86 -36.35 7.54
#